data_AF-A0A6V7H0D0-F1
#
_entry.id   AF-A0A6V7H0D0-F1
#
_cell.length_a   1.000
_cell.length_b   1.000
_cell.length_c   1.000
_cell.angle_alpha   90.00
_cell.angle_beta   90.00
_cell.angle_gamma   90.00
#
_symmetry.space_group_name_H-M   'P 1'
#
loop_
_entity.id
_entity.type
_entity.pdbx_description
1 polymer ?
#
loop_
_entity_poly.entity_id
_entity_poly.type
_entity_poly.pdbx_seq_one_letter_code
_entity_poly.pdbx_strand_id
1 'polypeptide(L)'
;MFPYLLLSTQQYIPLLAVFRNFAIRQIHWDEMSAIAGFDLTPDAGTTFRKIIDMDLMADLEKYETISICATKQLMLEELLAKMTSEWDDVLFTIMLYKDSGVNILTQLDDIHALLEEHIVKVQAMRGSAFVKLIEEEVKNFYVLLHRIQSTIDEWAKVQIQWMYLLPIFSSKDIVAQLPDEEVLFVQVDRIFRSAMSGLSRDPRVRETAGSASITSIVGLLEIMQEANELMEKVNDGVLNYLELKRLFFPRFFFLSNDDMLEILSETKEPLRVQPHLRKCFEGINRLRFNEVMDICSMFSEDYEEVRMQEEISTAAARGCVERWLFQVRNLFIEI
;
A
#
# COMPACT_ATOMS: atom_id res chain seq x y z
N MET A 1 -58.36 41.22 -19.66
CA MET A 1 -58.63 39.79 -19.43
C MET A 1 -57.36 38.94 -19.46
N PHE A 2 -56.45 39.13 -20.43
CA PHE A 2 -55.14 38.44 -20.47
C PHE A 2 -54.20 38.64 -19.25
N PRO A 3 -54.10 39.82 -18.60
CA PRO A 3 -53.18 39.99 -17.46
C PRO A 3 -53.59 39.21 -16.21
N TYR A 4 -54.90 39.06 -15.98
CA TYR A 4 -55.45 38.37 -14.81
C TYR A 4 -55.30 36.85 -14.89
N LEU A 5 -55.39 36.27 -16.09
CA LEU A 5 -55.11 34.86 -16.35
C LEU A 5 -53.63 34.50 -16.13
N LEU A 6 -52.71 35.41 -16.49
CA LEU A 6 -51.28 35.23 -16.25
C LEU A 6 -50.94 35.23 -14.75
N LEU A 7 -51.53 36.17 -13.99
CA LEU A 7 -51.40 36.23 -12.52
C LEU A 7 -51.96 34.98 -11.82
N SER A 8 -53.10 34.45 -12.28
CA SER A 8 -53.67 33.21 -11.70
C SER A 8 -52.88 31.95 -12.04
N THR A 9 -52.14 31.93 -13.15
CA THR A 9 -51.31 30.77 -13.52
C THR A 9 -49.92 30.79 -12.87
N GLN A 10 -49.43 31.94 -12.42
CA GLN A 10 -48.12 32.08 -11.79
C GLN A 10 -47.98 31.28 -10.49
N GLN A 11 -49.06 31.15 -9.72
CA GLN A 11 -49.05 30.37 -8.48
C GLN A 11 -48.80 28.87 -8.70
N TYR A 12 -49.08 28.33 -9.89
CA TYR A 12 -48.88 26.91 -10.23
C TYR A 12 -47.49 26.63 -10.84
N ILE A 13 -46.64 27.65 -10.99
CA ILE A 13 -45.27 27.48 -11.52
C ILE A 13 -44.44 26.50 -10.68
N PRO A 14 -44.46 26.54 -9.33
CA PRO A 14 -43.68 25.59 -8.53
C PRO A 14 -44.17 24.14 -8.72
N LEU A 15 -45.49 23.93 -8.79
CA LEU A 15 -46.06 22.62 -9.09
C LEU A 15 -45.64 22.11 -10.48
N LEU A 16 -45.62 23.00 -11.48
CA LEU A 16 -45.10 22.65 -12.80
C LEU A 16 -43.60 22.32 -12.76
N ALA A 17 -42.82 23.03 -11.96
CA ALA A 17 -41.39 22.74 -11.79
C ALA A 17 -41.18 21.34 -11.19
N VAL A 18 -42.00 20.95 -10.20
CA VAL A 18 -42.02 19.59 -9.66
C VAL A 18 -42.30 18.58 -10.77
N PHE A 19 -43.40 18.75 -11.51
CA PHE A 19 -43.80 17.80 -12.55
C PHE A 19 -42.82 17.71 -13.73
N ARG A 20 -42.03 18.75 -13.96
CA ARG A 20 -41.00 18.81 -15.01
C ARG A 20 -39.63 18.36 -14.56
N ASN A 21 -39.45 17.99 -13.29
CA ASN A 21 -38.17 17.53 -12.79
C ASN A 21 -37.82 16.17 -13.40
N PHE A 22 -36.75 16.13 -14.19
CA PHE A 22 -36.29 14.95 -14.90
C PHE A 22 -35.69 13.86 -13.99
N ALA A 23 -35.32 14.22 -12.75
CA ALA A 23 -34.80 13.26 -11.77
C ALA A 23 -35.90 12.38 -11.16
N ILE A 24 -37.17 12.74 -11.35
CA ILE A 24 -38.31 11.96 -10.84
C ILE A 24 -38.42 10.66 -11.64
N ARG A 25 -38.58 9.56 -10.90
CA ARG A 25 -38.71 8.18 -11.39
C ARG A 25 -40.01 7.60 -10.83
N GLN A 26 -40.40 6.40 -11.28
CA GLN A 26 -41.66 5.77 -10.86
C GLN A 26 -41.83 5.76 -9.34
N ILE A 27 -40.79 5.41 -8.58
CA ILE A 27 -40.84 5.40 -7.11
C ILE A 27 -41.26 6.74 -6.50
N HIS A 28 -40.81 7.85 -7.08
CA HIS A 28 -41.17 9.19 -6.64
C HIS A 28 -42.61 9.54 -7.03
N TRP A 29 -43.05 9.13 -8.22
CA TRP A 29 -44.45 9.27 -8.63
C TRP A 29 -45.39 8.45 -7.74
N ASP A 30 -44.97 7.26 -7.32
CA ASP A 30 -45.73 6.41 -6.40
C ASP A 30 -45.84 7.09 -5.02
N GLU A 31 -44.77 7.71 -4.51
CA GLU A 31 -44.79 8.51 -3.28
C GLU A 31 -45.73 9.72 -3.39
N MET A 32 -45.67 10.45 -4.50
CA MET A 32 -46.57 11.59 -4.75
C MET A 32 -48.03 11.13 -4.86
N SER A 33 -48.27 10.02 -5.55
CA SER A 33 -49.60 9.43 -5.76
C SER A 33 -50.22 8.96 -4.45
N ALA A 34 -49.40 8.41 -3.53
CA ALA A 34 -49.84 8.04 -2.19
C ALA A 34 -50.31 9.25 -1.36
N ILE A 35 -49.69 10.43 -1.56
CA ILE A 35 -50.11 11.68 -0.91
C ILE A 35 -51.42 12.19 -1.54
N ALA A 36 -51.51 12.17 -2.87
CA ALA A 36 -52.68 12.66 -3.60
C ALA A 36 -53.92 11.75 -3.44
N GLY A 37 -53.71 10.46 -3.17
CA GLY A 37 -54.77 9.45 -3.14
C GLY A 37 -55.19 8.92 -4.51
N PHE A 38 -54.48 9.30 -5.58
CA PHE A 38 -54.67 8.84 -6.95
C PHE A 38 -53.36 8.92 -7.74
N ASP A 39 -53.30 8.24 -8.88
CA ASP A 39 -52.09 8.17 -9.71
C ASP A 39 -51.76 9.53 -10.35
N LEU A 40 -50.56 10.03 -10.04
CA LEU A 40 -50.00 11.28 -10.55
C LEU A 40 -48.96 11.06 -11.66
N THR A 41 -48.69 9.80 -12.05
CA THR A 41 -47.67 9.48 -13.05
C THR A 41 -48.02 10.13 -14.40
N PRO A 42 -47.15 11.01 -14.95
CA PRO A 42 -47.44 11.67 -16.21
C PRO A 42 -47.46 10.69 -17.39
N ASP A 43 -48.48 10.81 -18.23
CA ASP A 43 -48.65 10.08 -19.48
C ASP A 43 -48.61 11.02 -20.70
N ALA A 44 -48.69 10.45 -21.92
CA ALA A 44 -48.73 11.22 -23.16
C ALA A 44 -49.91 12.21 -23.24
N GLY A 45 -50.94 12.04 -22.41
CA GLY A 45 -52.10 12.92 -22.32
C GLY A 45 -52.02 13.95 -21.18
N THR A 46 -50.93 14.00 -20.43
CA THR A 46 -50.78 14.89 -19.28
C THR A 46 -50.47 16.30 -19.75
N THR A 47 -51.40 17.23 -19.48
CA THR A 47 -51.30 18.63 -19.89
C THR A 47 -51.28 19.53 -18.66
N PHE A 48 -50.71 20.74 -18.80
CA PHE A 48 -50.66 21.70 -17.70
C PHE A 48 -52.05 22.02 -17.12
N ARG A 49 -53.08 22.05 -17.98
CA ARG A 49 -54.47 22.22 -17.53
C ARG A 49 -54.92 21.08 -16.62
N LYS A 50 -54.63 19.82 -16.98
CA LYS A 50 -54.95 18.66 -16.14
C LYS A 50 -54.25 18.73 -14.78
N ILE A 51 -52.99 19.19 -14.75
CA ILE A 51 -52.23 19.37 -13.49
C ILE A 51 -52.88 20.42 -12.59
N ILE A 52 -53.38 21.53 -13.17
CA ILE A 52 -54.14 22.54 -12.42
C ILE A 52 -55.44 21.95 -11.87
N ASP A 53 -56.15 21.17 -12.68
CA ASP A 53 -57.44 20.56 -12.32
C ASP A 53 -57.29 19.48 -11.22
N MET A 54 -56.07 19.01 -10.92
CA MET A 54 -55.78 18.04 -9.85
C MET A 54 -55.73 18.65 -8.43
N ASP A 55 -55.78 19.99 -8.31
CA ASP A 55 -55.84 20.73 -7.03
C ASP A 55 -54.77 20.35 -5.97
N LEU A 56 -53.53 20.13 -6.43
CA LEU A 56 -52.41 19.67 -5.58
C LEU A 56 -51.75 20.78 -4.74
N MET A 57 -52.27 22.02 -4.81
CA MET A 57 -51.60 23.18 -4.22
C MET A 57 -51.60 23.17 -2.68
N ALA A 58 -52.55 22.48 -2.04
CA ALA A 58 -52.63 22.40 -0.58
C ALA A 58 -51.45 21.64 0.05
N ASP A 59 -50.91 20.65 -0.67
CA ASP A 59 -49.80 19.80 -0.23
C ASP A 59 -48.51 20.07 -1.01
N LEU A 60 -48.40 21.25 -1.67
CA LEU A 60 -47.29 21.61 -2.55
C LEU A 60 -45.91 21.37 -1.93
N GLU A 61 -45.71 21.75 -0.67
CA GLU A 61 -44.43 21.57 0.04
C GLU A 61 -43.97 20.10 0.10
N LYS A 62 -44.91 19.15 0.18
CA LYS A 62 -44.60 17.72 0.19
C LYS A 62 -44.11 17.26 -1.18
N TYR A 63 -44.78 17.70 -2.25
CA TYR A 63 -44.37 17.40 -3.62
C TYR A 63 -43.03 18.04 -3.98
N GLU A 64 -42.78 19.28 -3.53
CA GLU A 64 -41.47 19.94 -3.66
C GLU A 64 -40.38 19.18 -2.91
N THR A 65 -40.66 18.69 -1.70
CA THR A 65 -39.71 17.89 -0.92
C THR A 65 -39.32 16.60 -1.66
N ILE A 66 -40.30 15.88 -2.24
CA ILE A 66 -40.02 14.67 -3.04
C ILE A 66 -39.22 15.03 -4.30
N SER A 67 -39.57 16.14 -4.98
CA SER A 67 -38.82 16.61 -6.16
C SER A 67 -37.37 16.95 -5.84
N ILE A 68 -37.11 17.65 -4.72
CA ILE A 68 -35.77 17.96 -4.25
C ILE A 68 -35.03 16.67 -3.90
N CYS A 69 -35.69 15.74 -3.21
CA CYS A 69 -35.14 14.42 -2.88
C CYS A 69 -34.69 13.68 -4.15
N ALA A 70 -35.54 13.59 -5.17
CA ALA A 70 -35.24 12.95 -6.44
C ALA A 70 -34.00 13.57 -7.11
N THR A 71 -33.91 14.91 -7.12
CA THR A 71 -32.74 15.62 -7.66
C THR A 71 -31.47 15.27 -6.91
N LYS A 72 -31.50 15.23 -5.58
CA LYS A 72 -30.34 14.88 -4.75
C LYS A 72 -29.93 13.43 -4.92
N GLN A 73 -30.88 12.51 -5.06
CA GLN A 73 -30.61 11.11 -5.35
C GLN A 73 -29.87 10.96 -6.68
N LEU A 74 -30.38 11.58 -7.75
CA LEU A 74 -29.75 11.50 -9.07
C LEU A 74 -28.32 12.06 -9.04
N MET A 75 -28.09 13.19 -8.35
CA MET A 75 -26.74 13.74 -8.19
C MET A 75 -25.77 12.76 -7.49
N LEU A 76 -26.24 12.00 -6.50
CA LEU A 76 -25.43 10.99 -5.83
C LEU A 76 -25.16 9.79 -6.76
N GLU A 77 -26.14 9.36 -7.53
CA GLU A 77 -25.98 8.29 -8.53
C GLU A 77 -24.94 8.65 -9.58
N GLU A 78 -25.04 9.85 -10.16
CA GLU A 78 -24.09 10.36 -11.14
C GLU A 78 -22.69 10.51 -10.53
N LEU A 79 -22.59 10.97 -9.29
CA LEU A 79 -21.31 11.08 -8.59
C LEU A 79 -20.67 9.71 -8.35
N LEU A 80 -21.44 8.71 -7.90
CA LEU A 80 -20.95 7.34 -7.71
C LEU A 80 -20.49 6.73 -9.03
N ALA A 81 -21.30 6.87 -10.09
CA ALA A 81 -21.00 6.34 -11.41
C ALA A 81 -19.71 6.96 -11.97
N LYS A 82 -19.57 8.29 -11.84
CA LYS A 82 -18.35 8.99 -12.24
C LYS A 82 -17.12 8.47 -11.50
N MET A 83 -17.17 8.44 -10.16
CA MET A 83 -16.05 7.94 -9.36
C MET A 83 -15.71 6.49 -9.71
N THR A 84 -16.71 5.64 -9.93
CA THR A 84 -16.52 4.24 -10.31
C THR A 84 -15.82 4.11 -11.67
N SER A 85 -16.23 4.91 -12.66
CA SER A 85 -15.61 4.88 -14.00
C SER A 85 -14.18 5.40 -14.01
N GLU A 86 -13.83 6.34 -13.13
CA GLU A 86 -12.46 6.83 -13.02
C GLU A 86 -11.48 5.70 -12.64
N TRP A 87 -11.92 4.71 -11.85
CA TRP A 87 -11.08 3.55 -11.46
C TRP A 87 -10.84 2.52 -12.56
N ASP A 88 -11.58 2.56 -13.67
CA ASP A 88 -11.42 1.60 -14.76
C ASP A 88 -10.11 1.82 -15.53
N ASP A 89 -9.62 3.06 -15.54
CA ASP A 89 -8.41 3.49 -16.26
C ASP A 89 -7.18 3.68 -15.33
N VAL A 90 -7.31 3.45 -14.01
CA VAL A 90 -6.18 3.59 -13.08
C VAL A 90 -5.28 2.37 -13.19
N LEU A 91 -4.02 2.60 -13.57
CA LEU A 91 -3.01 1.56 -13.78
C LEU A 91 -1.86 1.69 -12.77
N PHE A 92 -1.34 0.55 -12.32
CA PHE A 92 -0.08 0.52 -11.58
C PHE A 92 1.11 0.81 -12.51
N THR A 93 2.06 1.60 -12.01
CA THR A 93 3.35 1.81 -12.69
C THR A 93 4.41 0.89 -12.12
N ILE A 94 5.10 0.17 -13.02
CA ILE A 94 6.16 -0.78 -12.66
C ILE A 94 7.51 -0.38 -13.24
N MET A 95 8.58 -0.65 -12.50
CA MET A 95 9.97 -0.48 -12.98
C MET A 95 10.83 -1.68 -12.63
N LEU A 96 11.86 -1.98 -13.43
CA LEU A 96 12.82 -3.03 -13.12
C LEU A 96 13.67 -2.65 -11.90
N TYR A 97 13.78 -3.54 -10.92
CA TYR A 97 14.62 -3.34 -9.74
C TYR A 97 16.04 -3.86 -9.97
N LYS A 98 16.98 -2.95 -10.21
CA LYS A 98 18.43 -3.25 -10.40
C LYS A 98 18.61 -4.39 -11.43
N ASP A 99 19.55 -5.30 -11.19
CA ASP A 99 19.80 -6.49 -12.01
C ASP A 99 19.03 -7.74 -11.52
N SER A 100 18.02 -7.57 -10.67
CA SER A 100 17.30 -8.70 -10.04
C SER A 100 16.39 -9.48 -10.99
N GLY A 101 16.08 -8.90 -12.16
CA GLY A 101 15.10 -9.43 -13.10
C GLY A 101 13.65 -9.32 -12.64
N VAL A 102 13.37 -8.57 -11.56
CA VAL A 102 12.02 -8.39 -10.99
C VAL A 102 11.60 -6.93 -11.09
N ASN A 103 10.35 -6.71 -11.52
CA ASN A 103 9.75 -5.39 -11.49
C ASN A 103 9.22 -5.05 -10.09
N ILE A 104 9.17 -3.78 -9.74
CA ILE A 104 8.60 -3.25 -8.49
C ILE A 104 7.56 -2.17 -8.79
N LEU A 105 6.62 -1.99 -7.87
CA LEU A 105 5.65 -0.89 -7.90
C LEU A 105 6.33 0.45 -7.65
N THR A 106 5.87 1.48 -8.36
CA THR A 106 6.36 2.86 -8.25
C THR A 106 5.23 3.85 -8.46
N GLN A 107 5.48 5.12 -8.13
CA GLN A 107 4.56 6.23 -8.42
C GLN A 107 3.14 5.98 -7.87
N LEU A 108 3.06 5.53 -6.62
CA LEU A 108 1.79 5.23 -5.97
C LEU A 108 1.07 6.49 -5.44
N ASP A 109 1.75 7.64 -5.41
CA ASP A 109 1.23 8.88 -4.81
C ASP A 109 -0.10 9.34 -5.43
N ASP A 110 -0.21 9.29 -6.76
CA ASP A 110 -1.44 9.68 -7.47
C ASP A 110 -2.61 8.72 -7.16
N ILE A 111 -2.31 7.42 -7.01
CA ILE A 111 -3.31 6.40 -6.64
C ILE A 111 -3.77 6.63 -5.20
N HIS A 112 -2.84 6.92 -4.27
CA HIS A 112 -3.17 7.23 -2.89
C HIS A 112 -4.00 8.51 -2.76
N ALA A 113 -3.65 9.57 -3.49
CA ALA A 113 -4.43 10.80 -3.51
C ALA A 113 -5.87 10.56 -3.99
N LEU A 114 -6.04 9.79 -5.07
CA LEU A 114 -7.35 9.42 -5.59
C LEU A 114 -8.14 8.55 -4.60
N LEU A 115 -7.49 7.58 -3.94
CA LEU A 115 -8.10 6.77 -2.88
C LEU A 115 -8.63 7.65 -1.75
N GLU A 116 -7.80 8.55 -1.20
CA GLU A 116 -8.18 9.43 -0.09
C GLU A 116 -9.38 10.32 -0.48
N GLU A 117 -9.33 10.95 -1.65
CA GLU A 117 -10.41 11.78 -2.16
C GLU A 117 -11.72 10.98 -2.28
N HIS A 118 -11.67 9.81 -2.91
CA HIS A 118 -12.86 9.00 -3.16
C HIS A 118 -13.40 8.34 -1.89
N ILE A 119 -12.55 7.92 -0.95
CA ILE A 119 -12.97 7.40 0.35
C ILE A 119 -13.75 8.48 1.12
N VAL A 120 -13.26 9.73 1.16
CA VAL A 120 -13.95 10.84 1.85
C VAL A 120 -15.30 11.13 1.20
N LYS A 121 -15.36 11.20 -0.15
CA LYS A 121 -16.62 11.43 -0.87
C LYS A 121 -17.63 10.32 -0.61
N VAL A 122 -17.23 9.06 -0.73
CA VAL A 122 -18.11 7.91 -0.52
C VAL A 122 -18.57 7.83 0.94
N GLN A 123 -17.70 8.14 1.91
CA GLN A 123 -18.08 8.24 3.31
C GLN A 123 -19.16 9.31 3.55
N ALA A 124 -19.05 10.48 2.90
CA ALA A 124 -20.08 11.52 2.95
C ALA A 124 -21.39 11.05 2.29
N MET A 125 -21.32 10.30 1.19
CA MET A 125 -22.51 9.72 0.54
C MET A 125 -23.24 8.74 1.45
N ARG A 126 -22.52 7.88 2.18
CA ARG A 126 -23.10 6.96 3.17
C ARG A 126 -23.85 7.66 4.29
N GLY A 127 -23.41 8.86 4.67
CA GLY A 127 -24.08 9.69 5.68
C GLY A 127 -25.28 10.49 5.14
N SER A 128 -25.53 10.46 3.84
CA SER A 128 -26.60 11.23 3.21
C SER A 128 -27.96 10.56 3.37
N ALA A 129 -28.99 11.33 3.74
CA ALA A 129 -30.37 10.86 3.79
C ALA A 129 -30.93 10.44 2.41
N PHE A 130 -30.28 10.87 1.32
CA PHE A 130 -30.68 10.61 -0.06
C PHE A 130 -30.02 9.36 -0.67
N VAL A 131 -29.24 8.59 0.10
CA VAL A 131 -28.49 7.44 -0.43
C VAL A 131 -29.33 6.17 -0.60
N LYS A 132 -30.55 6.12 -0.04
CA LYS A 132 -31.34 4.89 0.15
C LYS A 132 -31.44 3.97 -1.08
N LEU A 133 -31.60 4.52 -2.29
CA LEU A 133 -31.76 3.71 -3.50
C LEU A 133 -30.46 3.10 -4.02
N ILE A 134 -29.31 3.65 -3.60
CA ILE A 134 -27.97 3.18 -3.99
C ILE A 134 -27.12 2.82 -2.78
N GLU A 135 -27.74 2.55 -1.64
CA GLU A 135 -27.02 2.34 -0.38
C GLU A 135 -26.09 1.13 -0.47
N GLU A 136 -26.53 0.08 -1.16
CA GLU A 136 -25.75 -1.13 -1.37
C GLU A 136 -24.55 -0.87 -2.30
N GLU A 137 -24.75 -0.16 -3.41
CA GLU A 137 -23.70 0.20 -4.36
C GLU A 137 -22.64 1.10 -3.72
N VAL A 138 -23.07 2.11 -2.95
CA VAL A 138 -22.18 2.99 -2.20
C VAL A 138 -21.39 2.19 -1.16
N LYS A 139 -22.04 1.25 -0.45
CA LYS A 139 -21.36 0.38 0.51
C LYS A 139 -20.33 -0.53 -0.17
N ASN A 140 -20.69 -1.14 -1.29
CA ASN A 140 -19.80 -2.04 -2.03
C ASN A 140 -18.59 -1.28 -2.58
N PHE A 141 -18.82 -0.08 -3.13
CA PHE A 141 -17.74 0.79 -3.59
C PHE A 141 -16.84 1.25 -2.44
N TYR A 142 -17.41 1.61 -1.28
CA TYR A 142 -16.64 1.93 -0.08
C TYR A 142 -15.72 0.77 0.36
N VAL A 143 -16.26 -0.45 0.41
CA VAL A 143 -15.49 -1.65 0.76
C VAL A 143 -14.40 -1.92 -0.27
N LEU A 144 -14.70 -1.76 -1.56
CA LEU A 144 -13.73 -1.89 -2.65
C LEU A 144 -12.55 -0.92 -2.50
N LEU A 145 -12.81 0.38 -2.27
CA LEU A 145 -11.76 1.38 -2.09
C LEU A 145 -10.86 1.07 -0.90
N HIS A 146 -11.44 0.71 0.25
CA HIS A 146 -10.66 0.31 1.41
C HIS A 146 -9.86 -0.96 1.18
N ARG A 147 -10.41 -1.93 0.46
CA ARG A 147 -9.65 -3.13 0.06
C ARG A 147 -8.46 -2.77 -0.82
N ILE A 148 -8.65 -1.92 -1.83
CA ILE A 148 -7.55 -1.45 -2.69
C ILE A 148 -6.47 -0.79 -1.84
N GLN A 149 -6.85 0.13 -0.94
CA GLN A 149 -5.92 0.81 -0.05
C GLN A 149 -5.12 -0.19 0.80
N SER A 150 -5.80 -1.11 1.50
CA SER A 150 -5.12 -2.12 2.32
C SER A 150 -4.20 -3.01 1.48
N THR A 151 -4.60 -3.42 0.27
CA THR A 151 -3.75 -4.24 -0.59
C THR A 151 -2.47 -3.51 -0.98
N ILE A 152 -2.57 -2.22 -1.35
CA ILE A 152 -1.42 -1.40 -1.72
C ILE A 152 -0.48 -1.22 -0.52
N ASP A 153 -1.03 -0.93 0.67
CA ASP A 153 -0.24 -0.75 1.89
C ASP A 153 0.53 -2.02 2.27
N GLU A 154 -0.13 -3.18 2.25
CA GLU A 154 0.51 -4.46 2.56
C GLU A 154 1.55 -4.85 1.50
N TRP A 155 1.26 -4.62 0.22
CA TRP A 155 2.21 -4.88 -0.87
C TRP A 155 3.45 -3.95 -0.76
N ALA A 156 3.25 -2.67 -0.47
CA ALA A 156 4.34 -1.72 -0.29
C ALA A 156 5.28 -2.14 0.86
N LYS A 157 4.72 -2.62 1.98
CA LYS A 157 5.51 -3.19 3.10
C LYS A 157 6.34 -4.39 2.66
N VAL A 158 5.73 -5.37 1.99
CA VAL A 158 6.45 -6.55 1.47
C VAL A 158 7.57 -6.11 0.54
N GLN A 159 7.29 -5.19 -0.39
CA GLN A 159 8.27 -4.72 -1.37
C GLN A 159 9.49 -4.06 -0.72
N ILE A 160 9.27 -3.15 0.24
CA ILE A 160 10.36 -2.45 0.95
C ILE A 160 11.25 -3.47 1.68
N GLN A 161 10.64 -4.38 2.44
CA GLN A 161 11.38 -5.41 3.17
C GLN A 161 12.09 -6.39 2.23
N TRP A 162 11.44 -6.78 1.14
CA TRP A 162 12.02 -7.67 0.14
C TRP A 162 13.23 -7.03 -0.54
N MET A 163 13.15 -5.74 -0.91
CA MET A 163 14.25 -5.00 -1.51
C MET A 163 15.47 -4.88 -0.59
N TYR A 164 15.24 -4.79 0.72
CA TYR A 164 16.28 -4.73 1.75
C TYR A 164 16.92 -6.11 1.99
N LEU A 165 16.11 -7.16 2.14
CA LEU A 165 16.58 -8.51 2.46
C LEU A 165 17.16 -9.27 1.25
N LEU A 166 16.74 -8.95 0.02
CA LEU A 166 17.22 -9.60 -1.19
C LEU A 166 18.76 -9.61 -1.32
N PRO A 167 19.49 -8.48 -1.20
CA PRO A 167 20.94 -8.50 -1.26
C PRO A 167 21.57 -9.29 -0.09
N ILE A 168 20.95 -9.27 1.09
CA ILE A 168 21.43 -9.99 2.29
C ILE A 168 21.37 -11.50 2.07
N PHE A 169 20.21 -12.03 1.65
CA PHE A 169 20.02 -13.45 1.36
C PHE A 169 20.62 -13.90 0.01
N SER A 170 21.16 -12.98 -0.79
CA SER A 170 22.02 -13.34 -1.92
C SER A 170 23.43 -13.78 -1.48
N SER A 171 23.85 -13.43 -0.26
CA SER A 171 25.13 -13.89 0.30
C SER A 171 25.02 -15.34 0.78
N LYS A 172 25.80 -16.23 0.17
CA LYS A 172 25.88 -17.65 0.55
C LYS A 172 26.31 -17.86 1.99
N ASP A 173 27.10 -16.93 2.51
CA ASP A 173 27.63 -16.99 3.87
C ASP A 173 26.55 -16.67 4.91
N ILE A 174 25.70 -15.66 4.63
CA ILE A 174 24.51 -15.39 5.45
C ILE A 174 23.53 -16.56 5.38
N VAL A 175 23.24 -17.07 4.19
CA VAL A 175 22.34 -18.23 4.00
C VAL A 175 22.82 -19.46 4.78
N ALA A 176 24.13 -19.71 4.81
CA ALA A 176 24.69 -20.82 5.58
C ALA A 176 24.53 -20.67 7.10
N GLN A 177 24.33 -19.44 7.59
CA GLN A 177 24.12 -19.13 9.00
C GLN A 177 22.63 -19.01 9.38
N LEU A 178 21.78 -18.68 8.41
CA LEU A 178 20.33 -18.47 8.57
C LEU A 178 19.52 -19.36 7.60
N PRO A 179 19.64 -20.70 7.68
CA PRO A 179 18.99 -21.60 6.72
C PRO A 179 17.46 -21.62 6.86
N ASP A 180 16.94 -21.49 8.08
CA ASP A 180 15.49 -21.50 8.31
C ASP A 180 14.85 -20.20 7.77
N GLU A 181 15.50 -19.06 7.98
CA GLU A 181 15.08 -17.77 7.43
C GLU A 181 15.22 -17.71 5.91
N GLU A 182 16.21 -18.38 5.32
CA GLU A 182 16.34 -18.48 3.86
C GLU A 182 15.13 -19.19 3.24
N VAL A 183 14.68 -20.30 3.83
CA VAL A 183 13.48 -21.00 3.36
C VAL A 183 12.25 -20.09 3.39
N LEU A 184 12.07 -19.31 4.46
CA LEU A 184 10.98 -18.36 4.59
C LEU A 184 11.10 -17.21 3.58
N PHE A 185 12.30 -16.64 3.41
CA PHE A 185 12.54 -15.56 2.46
C PHE A 185 12.31 -16.00 1.01
N VAL A 186 12.73 -17.21 0.63
CA VAL A 186 12.47 -17.78 -0.70
C VAL A 186 10.97 -17.97 -0.95
N GLN A 187 10.21 -18.35 0.08
CA GLN A 187 8.75 -18.42 -0.01
C GLN A 187 8.14 -17.04 -0.31
N VAL A 188 8.58 -16.00 0.41
CA VAL A 188 8.13 -14.62 0.19
C VAL A 188 8.55 -14.10 -1.19
N ASP A 189 9.78 -14.36 -1.63
CA ASP A 189 10.27 -14.00 -2.96
C ASP A 189 9.40 -14.61 -4.07
N ARG A 190 9.00 -15.89 -3.92
CA ARG A 190 8.08 -16.54 -4.86
C ARG A 190 6.70 -15.87 -4.88
N ILE A 191 6.15 -15.54 -3.70
CA ILE A 191 4.87 -14.83 -3.58
C ILE A 191 4.95 -13.47 -4.29
N PHE A 192 5.99 -12.68 -3.99
CA PHE A 192 6.19 -11.35 -4.57
C PHE A 192 6.36 -11.40 -6.09
N ARG A 193 7.21 -12.29 -6.62
CA ARG A 193 7.38 -12.49 -8.07
C ARG A 193 6.08 -12.93 -8.76
N SER A 194 5.30 -13.79 -8.12
CA SER A 194 4.00 -14.21 -8.64
C SER A 194 3.02 -13.04 -8.74
N ALA A 195 2.97 -12.18 -7.72
CA ALA A 195 2.15 -10.97 -7.74
C ALA A 195 2.58 -9.99 -8.85
N MET A 196 3.89 -9.73 -9.00
CA MET A 196 4.41 -8.87 -10.07
C MET A 196 4.19 -9.44 -11.47
N SER A 197 4.21 -10.77 -11.62
CA SER A 197 3.86 -11.44 -12.88
C SER A 197 2.37 -11.30 -13.19
N GLY A 198 1.51 -11.40 -12.19
CA GLY A 198 0.07 -11.13 -12.31
C GLY A 198 -0.19 -9.70 -12.81
N LEU A 199 0.54 -8.74 -12.26
CA LEU A 199 0.43 -7.33 -12.65
C LEU A 199 0.87 -7.07 -14.10
N SER A 200 1.83 -7.84 -14.60
CA SER A 200 2.25 -7.75 -16.01
C SER A 200 1.15 -8.23 -16.98
N ARG A 201 0.14 -8.97 -16.51
CA ARG A 201 -1.01 -9.42 -17.31
C ARG A 201 -2.16 -8.41 -17.28
N ASP A 202 -2.42 -7.85 -16.10
CA ASP A 202 -3.45 -6.83 -15.90
C ASP A 202 -2.94 -5.79 -14.90
N PRO A 203 -2.55 -4.59 -15.36
CA PRO A 203 -2.03 -3.54 -14.50
C PRO A 203 -3.14 -2.70 -13.83
N ARG A 204 -4.42 -2.97 -14.10
CA ARG A 204 -5.54 -2.15 -13.58
C ARG A 204 -5.66 -2.29 -12.07
N VAL A 205 -5.55 -1.18 -11.36
CA VAL A 205 -5.55 -1.14 -9.88
C VAL A 205 -6.82 -1.79 -9.31
N ARG A 206 -7.98 -1.45 -9.88
CA ARG A 206 -9.27 -1.99 -9.46
C ARG A 206 -9.35 -3.51 -9.56
N GLU A 207 -8.83 -4.09 -10.64
CA GLU A 207 -8.86 -5.54 -10.88
C GLU A 207 -7.80 -6.28 -10.06
N THR A 208 -6.60 -5.73 -9.94
CA THR A 208 -5.52 -6.40 -9.20
C THR A 208 -5.69 -6.25 -7.69
N ALA A 209 -5.86 -5.02 -7.20
CA ALA A 209 -5.88 -4.72 -5.76
C ALA A 209 -7.28 -4.79 -5.14
N GLY A 210 -8.32 -4.59 -5.96
CA GLY A 210 -9.72 -4.63 -5.54
C GLY A 210 -10.36 -6.00 -5.62
N SER A 211 -9.80 -6.93 -6.40
CA SER A 211 -10.36 -8.27 -6.54
C SER A 211 -10.13 -9.11 -5.27
N ALA A 212 -11.22 -9.42 -4.57
CA ALA A 212 -11.34 -10.69 -3.87
C ALA A 212 -11.70 -11.71 -4.96
N SER A 213 -10.72 -12.41 -5.53
CA SER A 213 -10.95 -13.30 -6.67
C SER A 213 -12.14 -14.22 -6.42
N ILE A 214 -13.21 -14.09 -7.22
CA ILE A 214 -14.39 -14.97 -7.18
C ILE A 214 -14.00 -16.43 -7.56
N THR A 215 -12.80 -16.63 -8.10
CA THR A 215 -12.23 -17.92 -8.51
C THR A 215 -11.12 -18.46 -7.60
N SER A 216 -10.69 -17.71 -6.59
CA SER A 216 -9.62 -18.10 -5.67
C SER A 216 -10.04 -17.71 -4.26
N ILE A 217 -10.11 -18.68 -3.34
CA ILE A 217 -10.56 -18.48 -1.95
C ILE A 217 -9.78 -17.37 -1.21
N VAL A 218 -8.63 -16.93 -1.76
CA VAL A 218 -7.71 -15.94 -1.19
C VAL A 218 -7.38 -14.89 -2.26
N GLY A 219 -7.55 -13.60 -1.95
CA GLY A 219 -7.18 -12.49 -2.84
C GLY A 219 -5.77 -11.99 -2.57
N LEU A 220 -5.34 -10.99 -3.36
CA LEU A 220 -3.98 -10.44 -3.26
C LEU A 220 -3.68 -9.82 -1.88
N LEU A 221 -4.67 -9.17 -1.26
CA LEU A 221 -4.55 -8.61 0.09
C LEU A 221 -4.09 -9.67 1.09
N GLU A 222 -4.81 -10.79 1.14
CA GLU A 222 -4.56 -11.86 2.10
C GLU A 222 -3.20 -12.53 1.83
N ILE A 223 -2.81 -12.66 0.56
CA ILE A 223 -1.49 -13.15 0.17
C ILE A 223 -0.37 -12.21 0.64
N MET A 224 -0.58 -10.89 0.53
CA MET A 224 0.41 -9.90 0.98
C MET A 224 0.50 -9.84 2.51
N GLN A 225 -0.61 -10.02 3.21
CA GLN A 225 -0.63 -10.14 4.67
C GLN A 225 0.17 -11.36 5.13
N GLU A 226 -0.06 -12.54 4.53
CA GLU A 226 0.72 -13.74 4.80
C GLU A 226 2.21 -13.52 4.52
N ALA A 227 2.54 -12.87 3.39
CA ALA A 227 3.92 -12.54 3.05
C ALA A 227 4.58 -11.62 4.09
N ASN A 228 3.86 -10.61 4.62
CA ASN A 228 4.36 -9.74 5.69
C ASN A 228 4.58 -10.52 7.00
N GLU A 229 3.69 -11.45 7.37
CA GLU A 229 3.89 -12.30 8.57
C GLU A 229 5.14 -13.20 8.44
N LEU A 230 5.38 -13.75 7.25
CA LEU A 230 6.60 -14.52 6.99
C LEU A 230 7.84 -13.62 7.04
N MET A 231 7.73 -12.40 6.50
CA MET A 231 8.82 -11.45 6.48
C MET A 231 9.16 -10.92 7.89
N GLU A 232 8.19 -10.78 8.78
CA GLU A 232 8.41 -10.46 10.20
C GLU A 232 9.28 -11.53 10.87
N LYS A 233 8.97 -12.82 10.66
CA LYS A 233 9.78 -13.94 11.18
C LYS A 233 11.21 -13.92 10.64
N VAL A 234 11.37 -13.60 9.35
CA VAL A 234 12.71 -13.45 8.74
C VAL A 234 13.48 -12.31 9.40
N ASN A 235 12.86 -11.14 9.59
CA ASN A 235 13.49 -10.01 10.24
C ASN A 235 13.89 -10.32 11.69
N ASP A 236 13.00 -10.97 12.46
CA ASP A 236 13.29 -11.39 13.82
C ASP A 236 14.48 -12.38 13.87
N GLY A 237 14.53 -13.34 12.95
CA GLY A 237 15.64 -14.28 12.82
C GLY A 237 16.96 -13.57 12.53
N VAL A 238 16.97 -12.63 11.58
CA VAL A 238 18.14 -11.80 11.26
C VAL A 238 18.57 -10.97 12.47
N LEU A 239 17.64 -10.31 13.17
CA LEU A 239 17.96 -9.51 14.36
C LEU A 239 18.55 -10.37 15.48
N ASN A 240 17.95 -11.53 15.76
CA ASN A 240 18.46 -12.48 16.75
C ASN A 240 19.88 -12.95 16.41
N TYR A 241 20.14 -13.23 15.13
CA TYR A 241 21.47 -13.58 14.66
C TYR A 241 22.48 -12.47 14.89
N LEU A 242 22.14 -11.21 14.59
CA LEU A 242 23.02 -10.07 14.85
C LEU A 242 23.29 -9.89 16.35
N GLU A 243 22.29 -10.07 17.21
CA GLU A 243 22.47 -10.03 18.67
C GLU A 243 23.40 -11.13 19.17
N LEU A 244 23.29 -12.36 18.66
CA LEU A 244 24.23 -13.44 18.98
C LEU A 244 25.67 -13.08 18.57
N LYS A 245 25.86 -12.41 17.42
CA LYS A 245 27.17 -11.92 17.00
C LYS A 245 27.69 -10.79 17.89
N ARG A 246 26.81 -9.89 18.37
CA ARG A 246 27.18 -8.85 19.35
C ARG A 246 27.64 -9.45 20.68
N LEU A 247 26.97 -10.49 21.16
CA LEU A 247 27.39 -11.20 22.38
C LEU A 247 28.73 -11.90 22.21
N PHE A 248 29.00 -12.48 21.03
CA PHE A 248 30.28 -13.11 20.73
C PHE A 248 31.43 -12.07 20.63
N PHE A 249 31.17 -10.95 19.96
CA PHE A 249 32.14 -9.86 19.79
C PHE A 249 31.54 -8.51 20.20
N PRO A 250 31.70 -8.09 21.47
CA PRO A 250 31.05 -6.89 22.01
C PRO A 250 31.37 -5.56 21.31
N ARG A 251 32.41 -5.48 20.47
CA ARG A 251 32.66 -4.26 19.68
C ARG A 251 31.61 -4.05 18.59
N PHE A 252 30.87 -5.08 18.19
CA PHE A 252 29.74 -4.94 17.28
C PHE A 252 28.57 -4.13 17.88
N PHE A 253 28.54 -3.87 19.19
CA PHE A 253 27.57 -2.91 19.76
C PHE A 253 27.81 -1.46 19.27
N PHE A 254 28.99 -1.14 18.72
CA PHE A 254 29.28 0.17 18.11
C PHE A 254 28.87 0.26 16.64
N LEU A 255 28.37 -0.83 16.06
CA LEU A 255 27.94 -0.90 14.67
C LEU A 255 26.41 -0.85 14.55
N SER A 256 25.93 -0.21 13.49
CA SER A 256 24.55 -0.36 13.04
C SER A 256 24.30 -1.78 12.54
N ASN A 257 23.03 -2.18 12.41
CA ASN A 257 22.68 -3.49 11.86
C ASN A 257 23.17 -3.64 10.40
N ASP A 258 23.06 -2.57 9.61
CA ASP A 258 23.53 -2.54 8.22
C ASP A 258 25.05 -2.73 8.14
N ASP A 259 25.81 -2.00 8.97
CA ASP A 259 27.27 -2.18 9.06
C ASP A 259 27.63 -3.62 9.43
N MET A 260 26.91 -4.23 10.38
CA MET A 260 27.15 -5.62 10.76
C MET A 260 26.84 -6.59 9.62
N LEU A 261 25.73 -6.41 8.92
CA LEU A 261 25.36 -7.27 7.79
C LEU A 261 26.36 -7.15 6.65
N GLU A 262 26.85 -5.94 6.33
CA GLU A 262 27.93 -5.75 5.37
C GLU A 262 29.18 -6.53 5.78
N ILE A 263 29.63 -6.41 7.04
CA ILE A 263 30.79 -7.16 7.55
C ILE A 263 30.58 -8.68 7.48
N LEU A 264 29.40 -9.17 7.87
CA LEU A 264 29.10 -10.60 7.96
C LEU A 264 28.79 -11.23 6.61
N SER A 265 28.39 -10.44 5.62
CA SER A 265 28.11 -10.91 4.25
C SER A 265 29.36 -11.04 3.37
N GLU A 266 30.47 -10.40 3.74
CA GLU A 266 31.71 -10.30 2.95
C GLU A 266 32.84 -11.20 3.46
N THR A 267 32.51 -12.46 3.79
CA THR A 267 33.43 -13.38 4.46
C THR A 267 34.63 -13.80 3.59
N LYS A 268 34.52 -13.66 2.27
CA LYS A 268 35.53 -14.06 1.27
C LYS A 268 36.50 -12.96 0.90
N GLU A 269 36.14 -11.71 1.18
CA GLU A 269 36.99 -10.54 0.92
C GLU A 269 37.23 -9.75 2.21
N PRO A 270 38.17 -10.19 3.07
CA PRO A 270 38.49 -9.54 4.35
C PRO A 270 38.76 -8.02 4.27
N LEU A 271 39.23 -7.54 3.10
CA LEU A 271 39.48 -6.12 2.86
C LEU A 271 38.22 -5.26 2.93
N ARG A 272 37.02 -5.82 2.67
CA ARG A 272 35.76 -5.08 2.75
C ARG A 272 35.36 -4.71 4.16
N VAL A 273 35.96 -5.33 5.18
CA VAL A 273 35.73 -5.00 6.60
C VAL A 273 36.43 -3.71 7.01
N GLN A 274 37.47 -3.28 6.27
CA GLN A 274 38.31 -2.11 6.60
C GLN A 274 37.53 -0.83 6.92
N PRO A 275 36.49 -0.41 6.16
CA PRO A 275 35.74 0.82 6.43
C PRO A 275 35.05 0.81 7.80
N HIS A 276 34.70 -0.37 8.32
CA HIS A 276 33.98 -0.51 9.58
C HIS A 276 34.91 -0.66 10.79
N LEU A 277 36.21 -0.92 10.58
CA LEU A 277 37.17 -1.13 11.68
C LEU A 277 37.27 0.08 12.60
N ARG A 278 37.25 1.30 12.05
CA ARG A 278 37.27 2.56 12.81
C ARG A 278 36.11 2.69 13.80
N LYS A 279 34.96 2.08 13.49
CA LYS A 279 33.79 2.07 14.37
C LYS A 279 33.93 1.00 15.46
N CYS A 280 34.55 -0.14 15.14
CA CYS A 280 34.75 -1.26 16.07
C CYS A 280 35.90 -1.05 17.07
N PHE A 281 36.97 -0.36 16.65
CA PHE A 281 38.21 -0.25 17.41
C PHE A 281 38.64 1.20 17.56
N GLU A 282 38.89 1.60 18.80
CA GLU A 282 39.58 2.85 19.11
C GLU A 282 41.08 2.65 18.87
N GLY A 283 41.66 3.44 17.97
CA GLY A 283 43.09 3.36 17.62
C GLY A 283 43.45 2.41 16.47
N ILE A 284 42.52 1.60 15.95
CA ILE A 284 42.74 0.81 14.73
C ILE A 284 41.94 1.41 13.57
N ASN A 285 42.66 2.01 12.64
CA ASN A 285 42.12 2.58 11.42
C ASN A 285 42.05 1.53 10.31
N ARG A 286 43.13 0.76 10.13
CA ARG A 286 43.25 -0.26 9.07
C ARG A 286 44.10 -1.44 9.50
N LEU A 287 43.92 -2.58 8.84
CA LEU A 287 44.78 -3.75 8.96
C LEU A 287 45.64 -3.93 7.69
N ARG A 288 46.87 -4.39 7.84
CA ARG A 288 47.72 -4.84 6.73
C ARG A 288 47.49 -6.33 6.51
N PHE A 289 47.11 -6.68 5.29
CA PHE A 289 46.97 -8.06 4.84
C PHE A 289 48.17 -8.45 3.97
N ASN A 290 48.65 -9.69 4.08
CA ASN A 290 49.66 -10.26 3.17
C ASN A 290 49.02 -10.80 1.88
N GLU A 291 49.84 -11.40 1.00
CA GLU A 291 49.39 -11.97 -0.27
C GLU A 291 48.35 -13.11 -0.12
N VAL A 292 48.31 -13.75 1.05
CA VAL A 292 47.39 -14.84 1.39
C VAL A 292 46.17 -14.34 2.19
N MET A 293 46.04 -13.01 2.35
CA MET A 293 44.97 -12.36 3.11
C MET A 293 45.01 -12.62 4.63
N ASP A 294 46.17 -12.97 5.17
CA ASP A 294 46.38 -13.02 6.62
C ASP A 294 46.83 -11.64 7.14
N ILE A 295 46.49 -11.33 8.39
CA ILE A 295 46.71 -10.01 8.99
C ILE A 295 48.09 -9.97 9.66
N CYS A 296 48.93 -9.00 9.27
CA CYS A 296 50.31 -8.87 9.74
C CYS A 296 50.54 -7.66 10.67
N SER A 297 49.82 -6.57 10.44
CA SER A 297 49.98 -5.33 11.22
C SER A 297 48.69 -4.52 11.25
N MET A 298 48.63 -3.57 12.17
CA MET A 298 47.54 -2.61 12.29
C MET A 298 48.07 -1.17 12.16
N PHE A 299 47.24 -0.30 11.61
CA PHE A 299 47.52 1.12 11.44
C PHE A 299 46.62 1.96 12.32
N SER A 300 47.19 2.97 12.96
CA SER A 300 46.43 4.04 13.62
C SER A 300 45.89 5.06 12.63
N GLU A 301 45.13 6.04 13.13
CA GLU A 301 44.67 7.18 12.32
C GLU A 301 45.83 8.06 11.85
N ASP A 302 46.90 8.15 12.65
CA ASP A 302 48.13 8.89 12.36
C ASP A 302 49.14 8.10 11.53
N TYR A 303 48.72 6.98 10.92
CA TYR A 303 49.54 6.09 10.09
C TYR A 303 50.69 5.39 10.83
N GLU A 304 50.61 5.30 12.16
CA GLU A 304 51.54 4.48 12.93
C GLU A 304 51.27 3.00 12.66
N GLU A 305 52.30 2.23 12.31
CA GLU A 305 52.19 0.80 12.03
C GLU A 305 52.69 -0.02 13.22
N VAL A 306 51.78 -0.81 13.81
CA VAL A 306 52.10 -1.75 14.88
C VAL A 306 52.07 -3.16 14.30
N ARG A 307 53.23 -3.82 14.23
CA ARG A 307 53.35 -5.21 13.77
C ARG A 307 52.84 -6.17 14.84
N MET A 308 52.04 -7.14 14.44
CA MET A 308 51.56 -8.19 15.33
C MET A 308 52.68 -9.19 15.63
N GLN A 309 52.68 -9.77 16.83
CA GLN A 309 53.65 -10.81 17.20
C GLN A 309 53.40 -12.12 16.44
N GLU A 310 52.12 -12.43 16.19
CA GLU A 310 51.68 -13.58 15.40
C GLU A 310 50.75 -13.12 14.28
N GLU A 311 50.88 -13.72 13.10
CA GLU A 311 49.98 -13.45 11.97
C GLU A 311 48.63 -14.12 12.20
N ILE A 312 47.55 -13.40 11.93
CA ILE A 312 46.19 -13.92 12.11
C ILE A 312 45.67 -14.42 10.78
N SER A 313 45.39 -15.73 10.70
CA SER A 313 44.85 -16.29 9.46
C SER A 313 43.34 -16.04 9.32
N THR A 314 42.95 -15.33 8.26
CA THR A 314 41.53 -15.11 7.94
C THR A 314 40.88 -16.37 7.38
N ALA A 315 41.63 -17.18 6.65
CA ALA A 315 41.14 -18.47 6.13
C ALA A 315 40.80 -19.45 7.27
N ALA A 316 41.57 -19.44 8.36
CA ALA A 316 41.31 -20.28 9.53
C ALA A 316 39.96 -19.98 10.20
N ALA A 317 39.42 -18.77 10.01
CA ALA A 317 38.11 -18.38 10.53
C ALA A 317 36.93 -19.05 9.81
N ARG A 318 37.17 -19.72 8.66
CA ARG A 318 36.15 -20.43 7.85
C ARG A 318 34.93 -19.57 7.53
N GLY A 319 35.18 -18.30 7.20
CA GLY A 319 34.15 -17.32 6.87
C GLY A 319 33.50 -16.62 8.07
N CYS A 320 33.83 -16.97 9.32
CA CYS A 320 33.33 -16.26 10.49
C CYS A 320 34.19 -15.04 10.81
N VAL A 321 33.85 -13.87 10.25
CA VAL A 321 34.62 -12.63 10.37
C VAL A 321 34.86 -12.22 11.84
N GLU A 322 33.88 -12.47 12.71
CA GLU A 322 33.96 -12.20 14.13
C GLU A 322 35.09 -12.96 14.85
N ARG A 323 35.53 -14.13 14.33
CA ARG A 323 36.58 -14.93 14.95
C ARG A 323 37.95 -14.28 14.81
N TRP A 324 38.31 -13.84 13.61
CA TRP A 324 39.60 -13.19 13.41
C TRP A 324 39.59 -11.77 13.97
N LEU A 325 38.45 -11.05 13.96
CA LEU A 325 38.32 -9.76 14.65
C LEU A 325 38.51 -9.89 16.17
N PHE A 326 38.03 -10.99 16.76
CA PHE A 326 38.29 -11.29 18.16
C PHE A 326 39.77 -11.53 18.44
N GLN A 327 40.49 -12.23 17.55
CA GLN A 327 41.94 -12.42 17.67
C GLN A 327 42.70 -11.10 17.56
N VAL A 328 42.33 -10.22 16.61
CA VAL A 328 42.90 -8.87 16.49
C VAL A 328 42.74 -8.10 17.80
N ARG A 329 41.55 -8.16 18.41
CA ARG A 329 41.27 -7.49 19.70
C ARG A 329 42.16 -8.02 20.83
N ASN A 330 42.37 -9.34 20.92
CA ASN A 330 43.15 -9.92 22.00
C ASN A 330 44.63 -9.55 21.87
N LEU A 331 45.19 -9.64 20.65
CA LEU A 331 46.57 -9.22 20.39
C LEU A 331 46.78 -7.72 20.58
N PHE A 332 45.74 -6.89 20.37
CA PHE A 332 45.80 -5.46 20.67
C PHE A 332 45.86 -5.15 22.17
N ILE A 333 45.23 -5.95 23.04
CA ILE A 333 45.25 -5.74 24.50
C ILE A 333 46.60 -6.17 25.10
N GLU A 334 47.33 -7.06 24.43
CA GLU A 334 48.64 -7.57 24.88
C GLU A 334 49.82 -6.64 24.51
N ILE A 335 49.55 -5.55 23.77
CA ILE A 335 50.49 -4.49 23.40
C ILE A 335 50.25 -3.29 24.33
#